data_AF-X1T973-F1
#
_entry.id   AF-X1T973-F1
#
_cell.length_a   1.000
_cell.length_b   1.000
_cell.length_c   1.000
_cell.angle_alpha   90.00
_cell.angle_beta   90.00
_cell.angle_gamma   90.00
#
_symmetry.space_group_name_H-M   'P 1'
#
loop_
_entity.id
_entity.type
_entity.pdbx_description
1 polymer ?
#
loop_
_entity_poly.entity_id
_entity_poly.type
_entity_poly.pdbx_seq_one_letter_code
_entity_poly.pdbx_strand_id
1 'polypeptide(L)'
;VEALVYGTRGQIIATEVTGPLGEKVIAKWGLLGDRVSAVVEMAAASGITLVSPEKLNPLVATTYGTGELIRAALDAGCRRLIIGIGGSATNDGGAGMVQALGGKLLDEGKGEFRP
;
A
#
# COMPACT_ATOMS: atom_id res chain seq x y z
N VAL A 1 1.00 8.53 9.56
CA VAL A 1 -0.36 8.06 10.00
C VAL A 1 -0.77 8.51 11.41
N GLU A 2 0.07 8.29 12.43
CA GLU A 2 -0.31 8.36 13.86
C GLU A 2 -0.92 9.68 14.32
N ALA A 3 -0.37 10.82 13.89
CA ALA A 3 -0.87 12.14 14.29
C ALA A 3 -2.35 12.35 13.96
N LEU A 4 -2.80 11.92 12.77
CA LEU A 4 -4.20 12.03 12.35
C LEU A 4 -5.10 11.08 13.13
N VAL A 5 -4.62 9.87 13.41
CA VAL A 5 -5.37 8.89 14.19
C VAL A 5 -5.56 9.36 15.63
N TYR A 6 -4.50 9.79 16.31
CA TYR A 6 -4.60 10.31 17.67
C TYR A 6 -5.42 11.60 17.74
N GLY A 7 -5.20 12.54 16.82
CA GLY A 7 -5.94 13.80 16.76
C GLY A 7 -7.44 13.63 16.52
N THR A 8 -7.86 12.53 15.89
CA THR A 8 -9.29 12.23 15.64
C THR A 8 -9.87 11.18 16.59
N ARG A 9 -9.09 10.64 17.53
CA ARG A 9 -9.47 9.49 18.37
C ARG A 9 -9.88 8.25 17.54
N GLY A 10 -9.15 8.04 16.45
CA GLY A 10 -9.28 6.89 15.56
C GLY A 10 -8.60 5.62 16.10
N GLN A 11 -8.35 4.67 15.20
CA GLN A 11 -7.71 3.39 15.49
C GLN A 11 -6.58 3.09 14.48
N ILE A 12 -5.47 2.55 14.98
CA ILE A 12 -4.43 1.96 14.12
C ILE A 12 -4.81 0.49 13.89
N ILE A 13 -4.83 0.09 12.63
CA ILE A 13 -5.13 -1.27 12.19
C ILE A 13 -3.88 -1.84 11.53
N ALA A 14 -3.55 -3.09 11.86
CA ALA A 14 -2.47 -3.85 11.23
C ALA A 14 -3.05 -4.82 10.21
N THR A 15 -2.43 -4.92 9.04
CA THR A 15 -2.85 -5.80 7.95
C THR A 15 -1.61 -6.44 7.33
N GLU A 16 -1.66 -7.75 7.14
CA GLU A 16 -0.63 -8.46 6.38
C GLU A 16 -0.80 -8.15 4.88
N VAL A 17 0.24 -7.61 4.26
CA VAL A 17 0.26 -7.20 2.86
C VAL A 17 1.55 -7.61 2.20
N THR A 18 1.60 -7.49 0.88
CA THR A 18 2.75 -7.81 0.04
C THR A 18 3.77 -6.67 0.09
N GLY A 19 4.96 -6.97 0.60
CA GLY A 19 6.09 -6.06 0.68
C GLY A 19 6.65 -5.69 -0.70
N PRO A 20 7.64 -4.78 -0.77
CA PRO A 20 8.16 -4.29 -2.04
C PRO A 20 8.76 -5.41 -2.90
N LEU A 21 9.34 -6.44 -2.28
CA LEU A 21 9.97 -7.58 -2.97
C LEU A 21 9.12 -8.86 -2.97
N GLY A 22 7.80 -8.73 -2.75
CA GLY A 22 6.85 -9.85 -2.80
C GLY A 22 6.64 -10.61 -1.48
N GLU A 23 7.57 -10.50 -0.52
CA GLU A 23 7.44 -11.11 0.81
C GLU A 23 6.32 -10.47 1.64
N LYS A 24 5.67 -11.21 2.53
CA LYS A 24 4.63 -10.65 3.40
C LYS A 24 5.21 -9.75 4.50
N VAL A 25 4.55 -8.62 4.73
CA VAL A 25 4.87 -7.65 5.79
C VAL A 25 3.61 -7.25 6.55
N ILE A 26 3.76 -6.94 7.84
CA ILE A 26 2.66 -6.38 8.63
C ILE A 26 2.71 -4.86 8.50
N ALA A 27 1.80 -4.31 7.71
CA ALA A 27 1.68 -2.87 7.50
C ALA A 27 0.57 -2.28 8.37
N LYS A 28 0.77 -1.04 8.83
CA LYS A 28 -0.21 -0.31 9.65
C LYS A 28 -0.87 0.81 8.85
N TRP A 29 -2.17 0.98 9.04
CA TRP A 29 -2.95 2.09 8.51
C TRP A 29 -3.92 2.61 9.58
N GLY A 30 -4.50 3.78 9.36
CA GLY A 30 -5.35 4.46 10.33
C GLY A 30 -6.80 4.55 9.88
N LEU A 31 -7.73 4.13 10.73
CA LEU A 31 -9.14 4.52 10.64
C LEU A 31 -9.36 5.77 11.51
N LEU A 32 -9.89 6.85 10.95
CA LEU A 32 -10.12 8.08 11.70
C LEU A 32 -11.40 8.02 12.54
N GLY A 33 -11.53 8.92 13.52
CA GLY A 33 -12.67 8.92 14.45
C GLY A 33 -14.05 9.10 13.82
N ASP A 34 -14.13 9.63 12.60
CA ASP A 34 -15.37 9.73 11.82
C ASP A 34 -15.84 8.38 11.25
N ARG A 35 -15.00 7.34 11.35
CA ARG A 35 -15.22 5.97 10.84
C ARG A 35 -15.50 5.85 9.35
N VAL A 36 -15.29 6.92 8.58
CA VAL A 36 -15.46 6.94 7.13
C VAL A 36 -14.20 7.37 6.39
N SER A 37 -13.22 7.89 7.12
CA SER A 37 -11.93 8.32 6.59
C SER A 37 -10.81 7.38 7.03
N ALA A 38 -9.93 7.03 6.10
CA ALA A 38 -8.71 6.27 6.37
C ALA A 38 -7.47 7.09 6.01
N VAL A 39 -6.38 6.83 6.73
CA VAL A 39 -5.04 7.32 6.41
C VAL A 39 -4.14 6.13 6.13
N VAL A 40 -3.61 6.08 4.92
CA VAL A 40 -2.68 5.04 4.45
C VAL A 40 -1.34 5.70 4.18
N GLU A 41 -0.26 5.04 4.53
CA GLU A 41 1.10 5.49 4.21
C GLU A 41 1.77 4.39 3.42
N MET A 42 2.10 4.66 2.16
CA MET A 42 2.58 3.62 1.25
C MET A 42 3.84 2.94 1.78
N ALA A 43 4.69 3.70 2.49
CA ALA A 43 5.97 3.19 2.98
C ALA A 43 5.80 2.03 3.97
N ALA A 44 4.64 1.90 4.61
CA ALA A 44 4.33 0.77 5.48
C ALA A 44 4.25 -0.57 4.73
N ALA A 45 3.91 -0.55 3.43
CA ALA A 45 3.80 -1.74 2.58
C ALA A 45 4.86 -1.78 1.47
N SER A 46 5.21 -0.62 0.91
CA SER A 46 6.02 -0.46 -0.30
C SER A 46 7.23 0.46 -0.06
N GLY A 47 7.67 0.61 1.19
CA GLY A 47 8.70 1.59 1.58
C GLY A 47 10.13 1.10 1.46
N ILE A 48 11.05 2.04 1.25
CA ILE A 48 12.50 1.78 1.12
C ILE A 48 13.12 1.14 2.37
N THR A 49 12.55 1.40 3.55
CA THR A 49 13.02 0.85 4.83
C THR A 49 12.68 -0.63 5.03
N LEU A 50 11.80 -1.20 4.18
CA LEU A 50 11.44 -2.62 4.19
C LEU A 50 12.42 -3.49 3.41
N VAL A 51 13.40 -2.87 2.73
CA VAL A 51 14.34 -3.55 1.85
C VAL A 51 15.75 -3.29 2.36
N SER A 52 16.55 -4.34 2.50
CA SER A 52 17.96 -4.15 2.85
C SER A 52 18.72 -3.48 1.70
N PRO A 53 19.75 -2.67 1.97
CA PRO A 53 20.47 -1.91 0.93
C PRO A 53 20.94 -2.76 -0.24
N GLU A 54 21.35 -4.00 0.01
CA GLU A 54 21.88 -4.94 -0.99
C GLU A 54 20.79 -5.52 -1.91
N LYS A 55 19.52 -5.42 -1.49
CA LYS A 55 18.36 -5.92 -2.22
C LYS A 55 17.56 -4.81 -2.92
N LEU A 56 18.01 -3.55 -2.82
CA LEU A 56 17.35 -2.42 -3.47
C LEU A 56 17.44 -2.59 -4.98
N ASN A 57 16.31 -2.90 -5.60
CA ASN A 57 16.18 -2.97 -7.05
C ASN A 57 14.79 -2.47 -7.46
N PRO A 58 14.68 -1.24 -8.01
CA PRO A 58 13.39 -0.66 -8.38
C PRO A 58 12.71 -1.35 -9.57
N LEU A 59 13.43 -2.19 -10.33
CA LEU A 59 12.89 -2.94 -11.48
C LEU A 59 12.05 -4.15 -11.09
N VAL A 60 12.11 -4.59 -9.83
CA VAL A 60 11.35 -5.74 -9.33
C VAL A 60 10.50 -5.36 -8.12
N ALA A 61 10.55 -4.08 -7.70
CA ALA A 61 9.88 -3.59 -6.52
C ALA A 61 8.44 -3.19 -6.87
N THR A 62 7.46 -3.74 -6.14
CA THR A 62 6.04 -3.57 -6.44
C THR A 62 5.27 -2.73 -5.41
N THR A 63 4.28 -1.98 -5.89
CA THR A 63 3.30 -1.26 -5.06
C THR A 63 2.09 -2.09 -4.65
N TYR A 64 2.08 -3.40 -4.91
CA TYR A 64 0.93 -4.29 -4.67
C TYR A 64 0.38 -4.18 -3.24
N GLY A 65 1.23 -4.22 -2.21
CA GLY A 65 0.78 -4.09 -0.82
C GLY A 65 0.15 -2.74 -0.47
N THR A 66 0.50 -1.66 -1.18
CA THR A 66 -0.19 -0.37 -1.05
C THR A 66 -1.64 -0.49 -1.53
N GLY A 67 -1.88 -1.20 -2.63
CA GLY A 67 -3.24 -1.50 -3.09
C GLY A 67 -4.00 -2.40 -2.11
N GLU A 68 -3.33 -3.36 -1.46
CA GLU A 68 -3.94 -4.18 -0.40
C GLU A 68 -4.35 -3.35 0.83
N LEU A 69 -3.56 -2.35 1.23
CA LEU A 69 -3.94 -1.41 2.30
C LEU A 69 -5.15 -0.56 1.91
N ILE A 70 -5.19 -0.06 0.67
CA ILE A 70 -6.35 0.69 0.15
C ILE A 70 -7.59 -0.21 0.17
N ARG A 71 -7.47 -1.47 -0.29
CA ARG A 71 -8.55 -2.46 -0.26
C ARG A 71 -9.05 -2.69 1.17
N ALA A 72 -8.14 -2.90 2.12
CA ALA A 72 -8.49 -3.08 3.54
C ALA A 72 -9.27 -1.87 4.11
N ALA A 73 -8.88 -0.64 3.76
CA ALA A 73 -9.61 0.56 4.15
C ALA A 73 -11.02 0.62 3.53
N LEU A 74 -11.16 0.26 2.25
CA LEU A 74 -12.44 0.22 1.55
C LEU A 74 -13.38 -0.85 2.14
N ASP A 75 -12.83 -2.03 2.45
CA ASP A 75 -13.52 -3.17 3.08
C ASP A 75 -14.00 -2.79 4.50
N ALA A 76 -13.25 -1.96 5.21
CA ALA A 76 -13.67 -1.37 6.49
C ALA A 76 -14.75 -0.28 6.36
N GLY A 77 -15.25 -0.02 5.15
CA GLY A 77 -16.32 0.95 4.89
C GLY A 77 -15.84 2.39 4.67
N CYS A 78 -14.53 2.63 4.62
CA CYS A 78 -14.00 3.98 4.39
C CYS A 78 -14.33 4.46 2.97
N ARG A 79 -14.66 5.75 2.85
CA ARG A 79 -14.99 6.42 1.58
C ARG A 79 -14.15 7.68 1.33
N ARG A 80 -13.35 8.08 2.32
CA ARG A 80 -12.32 9.12 2.17
C ARG A 80 -10.97 8.50 2.50
N LEU A 81 -9.99 8.67 1.63
CA LEU A 81 -8.64 8.18 1.86
C LEU A 81 -7.65 9.35 1.77
N ILE A 82 -6.79 9.44 2.77
CA ILE A 82 -5.60 10.29 2.77
C ILE A 82 -4.41 9.35 2.61
N ILE A 83 -3.67 9.51 1.51
CA ILE A 83 -2.58 8.60 1.18
C ILE A 83 -1.26 9.37 1.15
N GLY A 84 -0.36 9.05 2.09
CA GLY A 84 1.03 9.51 2.07
C GLY A 84 1.86 8.62 1.16
N ILE A 85 2.51 9.22 0.14
CA ILE A 85 3.26 8.49 -0.90
C ILE A 85 4.79 8.61 -0.78
N GLY A 86 5.30 9.24 0.28
CA GLY A 86 6.74 9.41 0.48
C GLY A 86 7.44 8.11 0.90
N GLY A 87 8.76 8.03 0.65
CA GLY A 87 9.61 6.95 1.14
C GLY A 87 9.47 5.60 0.42
N SER A 88 9.06 5.59 -0.85
CA SER A 88 8.87 4.38 -1.65
C SER A 88 10.17 3.65 -1.99
N ALA A 89 10.10 2.32 -2.13
CA ALA A 89 11.16 1.50 -2.73
C ALA A 89 10.95 1.24 -4.24
N THR A 90 9.81 1.69 -4.77
CA THR A 90 9.22 1.23 -6.02
C THR A 90 9.31 2.27 -7.13
N ASN A 91 9.40 1.80 -8.38
CA ASN A 91 9.29 2.63 -9.59
C ASN A 91 8.31 2.02 -10.62
N ASP A 92 7.39 1.15 -10.19
CA ASP A 92 6.42 0.43 -11.03
C ASP A 92 5.25 1.31 -11.54
N GLY A 93 5.30 2.62 -11.31
CA GLY A 93 4.24 3.56 -11.71
C GLY A 93 2.88 3.32 -11.02
N GLY A 94 2.82 2.55 -9.93
CA GLY A 94 1.57 2.16 -9.29
C GLY A 94 0.87 0.97 -9.96
N ALA A 95 1.55 0.26 -10.88
CA ALA A 95 1.03 -0.92 -11.56
C ALA A 95 0.55 -1.98 -10.56
N GLY A 96 1.39 -2.35 -9.59
CA GLY A 96 1.03 -3.33 -8.56
C GLY A 96 -0.17 -2.90 -7.73
N MET A 97 -0.21 -1.62 -7.32
CA MET A 97 -1.34 -1.06 -6.57
C MET A 97 -2.66 -1.19 -7.32
N VAL A 98 -2.69 -0.84 -8.61
CA VAL A 98 -3.90 -0.95 -9.44
C VAL A 98 -4.32 -2.41 -9.62
N GLN A 99 -3.36 -3.32 -9.80
CA GLN A 99 -3.64 -4.76 -9.90
C GLN A 99 -4.25 -5.33 -8.62
N ALA A 100 -3.71 -4.96 -7.46
CA ALA A 100 -4.26 -5.37 -6.16
C ALA A 100 -5.70 -4.88 -5.92
N LEU A 101 -6.11 -3.80 -6.59
CA LEU A 101 -7.47 -3.24 -6.56
C LEU A 101 -8.37 -3.80 -7.67
N GLY A 102 -7.90 -4.78 -8.44
CA GLY A 102 -8.69 -5.48 -9.47
C GLY A 102 -8.54 -4.94 -10.88
N GLY A 103 -7.68 -3.93 -11.10
CA GLY A 103 -7.28 -3.51 -12.44
C GLY A 103 -6.46 -4.60 -13.13
N LYS A 104 -6.56 -4.70 -14.46
CA LYS A 104 -5.77 -5.65 -15.25
C LYS A 104 -4.82 -4.87 -16.15
N LEU A 105 -3.52 -5.03 -15.92
CA LEU A 105 -2.49 -4.55 -16.83
C LEU A 105 -2.04 -5.73 -17.67
N LEU A 106 -2.13 -5.60 -18.99
CA LEU A 106 -1.87 -6.70 -19.92
C LEU A 106 -0.66 -6.38 -20.80
N ASP A 107 0.11 -7.40 -21.12
CA ASP A 107 1.13 -7.33 -22.17
C ASP A 107 0.53 -7.49 -23.57
N GLU A 108 1.36 -7.43 -24.61
CA GLU A 108 0.95 -7.62 -26.01
C GLU A 108 0.33 -9.00 -26.27
N GLY A 109 0.78 -10.03 -25.55
CA GLY A 109 0.23 -11.38 -25.57
C GLY A 109 -1.09 -11.53 -24.83
N LYS A 110 -1.62 -10.44 -24.24
CA LYS A 110 -2.79 -10.41 -23.34
C LYS A 110 -2.58 -11.20 -22.04
N GLY A 111 -1.33 -11.53 -21.71
CA GLY A 111 -0.93 -12.04 -20.42
C GLY A 111 -0.97 -10.93 -19.38
N GLU A 112 -1.09 -11.29 -18.10
CA GLU A 112 -1.05 -10.30 -17.02
C GLU A 112 0.39 -9.83 -16.80
N PHE A 113 0.58 -8.51 -16.92
CA PHE A 113 1.86 -7.86 -16.68
C PHE A 113 2.26 -8.04 -15.21
N ARG A 114 3.51 -8.43 -14.96
CA ARG A 114 4.09 -8.47 -13.62
C ARG A 114 5.19 -7.41 -13.54
N PRO A 115 4.95 -6.30 -12.82
CA PRO A 115 5.99 -5.31 -12.56
C PRO A 115 7.10 -5.87 -11.68
#